data_AF-A0A8T5J288-F1
#
_entry.id   AF-A0A8T5J288-F1
#
_cell.length_a   1.000
_cell.length_b   1.000
_cell.length_c   1.000
_cell.angle_alpha   90.00
_cell.angle_beta   90.00
_cell.angle_gamma   90.00
#
_symmetry.space_group_name_H-M   'P 1'
#
loop_
_entity.id
_entity.type
_entity.pdbx_description
1 polymer ?
#
loop_
_entity_poly.entity_id
_entity_poly.type
_entity_poly.pdbx_seq_one_letter_code
_entity_poly.pdbx_strand_id
1 'polypeptide(L)'
;MIKKFLLIIFSIIILSSILLTSCTLEQEIFLKVDDVNLTTDEIDFNSNLLIIIHMEPGNFPDTTEQPGEYWDELVDLVELANQHNLKLNLMFNPQWGTYILEEEERLNLVREWESDGHVLGVHHHGPQMGAWNGYTNQENYIYNSKYLGTIEDMMGILNQLPVSGQMLVGVISNDDDKNYDFPENFIYSLDGGINSFEDLMSTPEPCTYNNQDLICISHAIYGTGGEVAVSLEEIELALTVANEDQVVGIVFHANNFGDAPIPYVILFEYLNKLDIESVAISDLNI
;
A
#
# COMPACT_ATOMS: atom_id res chain seq x y z
N MET A 1 -0.50 51.82 72.86
CA MET A 1 0.94 51.99 72.54
C MET A 1 1.02 52.18 71.03
N ILE A 2 1.39 53.41 70.57
CA ILE A 2 2.00 53.78 69.26
C ILE A 2 1.31 53.23 67.98
N LYS A 3 0.58 54.07 67.21
CA LYS A 3 0.99 54.72 65.92
C LYS A 3 1.43 53.68 64.86
N LYS A 4 0.98 53.62 63.59
CA LYS A 4 0.60 54.64 62.58
C LYS A 4 0.26 53.83 61.28
N PHE A 5 -0.74 54.24 60.47
CA PHE A 5 -0.63 54.71 59.06
C PHE A 5 0.05 53.75 58.04
N LEU A 6 -0.34 53.51 56.78
CA LEU A 6 -1.28 54.07 55.78
C LEU A 6 -1.16 53.10 54.56
N LEU A 7 -2.25 52.54 54.02
CA LEU A 7 -2.84 52.83 52.68
C LEU A 7 -1.95 52.59 51.44
N ILE A 8 -2.46 51.82 50.46
CA ILE A 8 -2.58 52.09 49.00
C ILE A 8 -3.39 50.90 48.39
N ILE A 9 -4.71 51.03 48.15
CA ILE A 9 -5.42 51.24 46.84
C ILE A 9 -5.00 50.19 45.76
N PHE A 10 -5.82 49.24 45.30
CA PHE A 10 -6.97 49.30 44.36
C PHE A 10 -7.67 47.91 44.42
N SER A 11 -8.97 47.73 44.71
CA SER A 11 -10.13 47.78 43.79
C SER A 11 -9.87 47.09 42.44
N ILE A 12 -10.67 46.21 41.83
CA ILE A 12 -12.09 45.82 41.97
C ILE A 12 -12.28 44.63 40.98
N ILE A 13 -13.07 43.64 41.40
CA ILE A 13 -14.01 42.79 40.62
C ILE A 13 -13.53 42.21 39.27
N ILE A 14 -13.38 40.88 39.22
CA ILE A 14 -13.49 40.09 37.99
C ILE A 14 -14.88 39.44 37.99
N LEU A 15 -15.76 39.92 37.13
CA LEU A 15 -16.95 39.19 36.66
C LEU A 15 -16.98 39.26 35.14
N SER A 16 -16.92 38.08 34.53
CA SER A 16 -17.54 37.68 33.27
C SER A 16 -17.82 38.77 32.22
N SER A 17 -17.09 38.71 31.10
CA SER A 17 -17.57 39.16 29.79
C SER A 17 -16.87 38.37 28.69
N ILE A 18 -17.68 37.56 27.99
CA ILE A 18 -17.40 36.95 26.69
C ILE A 18 -17.13 38.09 25.70
N LEU A 19 -15.95 38.11 25.05
CA LEU A 19 -15.74 38.70 23.72
C LEU A 19 -14.35 38.31 23.18
N LEU A 20 -14.37 37.50 22.12
CA LEU A 20 -13.49 37.54 20.93
C LEU A 20 -11.96 37.74 21.12
N THR A 21 -11.22 36.64 21.00
CA THR A 21 -9.85 36.54 20.48
C THR A 21 -9.70 35.11 19.93
N SER A 22 -9.91 34.88 18.63
CA SER A 22 -8.91 34.91 17.55
C SER A 22 -7.80 33.86 17.67
N CYS A 23 -7.63 33.10 16.59
CA CYS A 23 -6.48 32.28 16.23
C CYS A 23 -6.22 31.02 17.06
N THR A 24 -6.77 29.90 16.60
CA THR A 24 -6.12 28.58 16.69
C THR A 24 -5.89 28.13 15.25
N LEU A 25 -4.82 28.62 14.63
CA LEU A 25 -3.63 27.80 14.38
C LEU A 25 -3.96 26.60 13.47
N GLU A 26 -4.48 26.89 12.27
CA GLU A 26 -4.20 26.08 11.10
C GLU A 26 -2.68 26.09 10.93
N GLN A 27 -2.06 25.01 11.35
CA GLN A 27 -0.65 24.78 11.08
C GLN A 27 -0.60 24.28 9.63
N GLU A 28 -0.66 25.23 8.70
CA GLU A 28 -0.21 25.06 7.32
C GLU A 28 1.24 24.56 7.39
N ILE A 29 1.42 23.24 7.36
CA ILE A 29 2.67 22.63 6.91
C ILE A 29 2.64 22.76 5.39
N PHE A 30 2.80 24.00 4.91
CA PHE A 30 3.33 24.24 3.58
C PHE A 30 4.79 23.81 3.66
N LEU A 31 5.06 22.55 3.32
CA LEU A 31 6.37 22.18 2.84
C LEU A 31 6.63 23.10 1.65
N LYS A 32 7.55 24.06 1.84
CA LYS A 32 8.22 24.72 0.74
C LYS A 32 8.97 23.64 0.00
N VAL A 33 8.31 23.02 -0.97
CA VAL A 33 8.97 22.53 -2.16
C VAL A 33 9.54 23.81 -2.77
N ASP A 34 10.80 24.09 -2.45
CA ASP A 34 11.50 25.22 -3.05
C ASP A 34 11.29 25.14 -4.57
N ASP A 35 11.02 26.29 -5.20
CA ASP A 35 10.88 26.45 -6.63
C ASP A 35 12.13 25.93 -7.35
N VAL A 36 12.22 24.61 -7.54
CA VAL A 36 13.07 24.03 -8.57
C VAL A 36 12.40 24.50 -9.84
N ASN A 37 13.02 25.51 -10.43
CA ASN A 37 12.75 26.00 -11.77
C ASN A 37 13.16 24.88 -12.75
N LEU A 38 12.41 23.77 -12.72
CA LEU A 38 12.41 22.76 -13.77
C LEU A 38 11.84 23.48 -14.97
N THR A 39 12.75 23.97 -15.81
CA THR A 39 12.39 24.33 -17.17
C THR A 39 11.70 23.09 -17.74
N THR A 40 10.45 23.25 -18.13
CA THR A 40 9.58 22.25 -18.76
C THR A 40 10.10 21.86 -20.16
N ASP A 41 11.41 21.69 -20.31
CA ASP A 41 11.93 20.88 -21.39
C ASP A 41 11.30 19.51 -21.17
N GLU A 42 10.43 19.08 -22.09
CA GLU A 42 9.62 17.86 -22.01
C GLU A 42 10.48 16.70 -21.50
N ILE A 43 10.36 16.37 -20.21
CA ILE A 43 10.90 15.13 -19.67
C ILE A 43 9.95 14.05 -20.17
N ASP A 44 10.42 13.30 -21.16
CA ASP A 44 9.70 12.15 -21.69
C ASP A 44 9.91 10.96 -20.74
N PHE A 45 8.90 10.66 -19.93
CA PHE A 45 8.91 9.50 -19.05
C PHE A 45 8.65 8.26 -19.89
N ASN A 46 9.69 7.42 -20.05
CA ASN A 46 9.64 6.25 -20.93
C ASN A 46 9.24 4.95 -20.21
N SER A 47 8.83 5.00 -18.95
CA SER A 47 8.68 3.81 -18.12
C SER A 47 7.26 3.61 -17.60
N ASN A 48 6.90 2.34 -17.41
CA ASN A 48 5.65 1.96 -16.78
C ASN A 48 5.80 2.01 -15.25
N LEU A 49 4.90 2.70 -14.55
CA LEU A 49 4.87 2.74 -13.09
C LEU A 49 3.86 1.71 -12.54
N LEU A 50 4.32 0.80 -11.68
CA LEU A 50 3.45 -0.06 -10.87
C LEU A 50 3.38 0.44 -9.42
N ILE A 51 2.16 0.65 -8.94
CA ILE A 51 1.88 0.92 -7.53
C ILE A 51 1.21 -0.32 -6.94
N ILE A 52 1.85 -0.93 -5.95
CA ILE A 52 1.42 -2.19 -5.34
C ILE A 52 1.04 -1.94 -3.89
N ILE A 53 -0.15 -2.40 -3.51
CA ILE A 53 -0.65 -2.28 -2.15
C ILE A 53 -0.65 -3.66 -1.52
N HIS A 54 0.12 -3.84 -0.45
CA HIS A 54 0.06 -5.04 0.37
C HIS A 54 -1.01 -4.89 1.45
N MET A 55 -1.93 -5.85 1.47
CA MET A 55 -2.91 -5.98 2.53
C MET A 55 -2.34 -6.97 3.54
N GLU A 56 -1.99 -6.49 4.74
CA GLU A 56 -1.41 -7.32 5.80
C GLU A 56 -2.47 -8.17 6.53
N PRO A 57 -2.19 -9.45 6.88
CA PRO A 57 -3.18 -10.36 7.49
C PRO A 57 -3.33 -10.14 8.99
N GLY A 58 -2.36 -9.46 9.61
CA GLY A 58 -2.22 -9.38 11.06
C GLY A 58 -1.60 -10.59 11.70
N ASN A 59 -1.63 -10.61 13.03
CA ASN A 59 -0.85 -11.57 13.82
C ASN A 59 -1.52 -12.95 13.94
N PHE A 60 -2.84 -13.01 13.73
CA PHE A 60 -3.66 -14.19 13.93
C PHE A 60 -4.38 -14.55 12.64
N PRO A 61 -4.17 -15.78 12.12
CA PRO A 61 -4.68 -16.13 10.81
C PRO A 61 -6.19 -16.34 10.75
N ASP A 62 -6.84 -16.57 11.89
CA ASP A 62 -8.26 -16.90 12.03
C ASP A 62 -9.16 -15.69 12.34
N THR A 63 -8.66 -14.47 12.17
CA THR A 63 -9.41 -13.24 12.46
C THR A 63 -9.43 -12.27 11.27
N THR A 64 -10.46 -11.43 11.24
CA THR A 64 -10.64 -10.34 10.27
C THR A 64 -10.50 -8.96 10.94
N GLU A 65 -9.89 -8.91 12.13
CA GLU A 65 -9.74 -7.68 12.92
C GLU A 65 -8.91 -6.62 12.18
N GLN A 66 -7.75 -7.00 11.63
CA GLN A 66 -6.90 -6.06 10.88
C GLN A 66 -7.54 -5.56 9.58
N PRO A 67 -8.16 -6.41 8.74
CA PRO A 67 -8.99 -5.92 7.64
C PRO A 67 -10.05 -4.92 8.08
N GLY A 68 -10.74 -5.19 9.20
CA GLY A 68 -11.77 -4.29 9.71
C GLY A 68 -11.26 -2.99 10.31
N GLU A 69 -10.03 -2.98 10.81
CA GLU A 69 -9.38 -1.77 11.34
C GLU A 69 -8.95 -0.80 10.23
N TYR A 70 -8.55 -1.33 9.06
CA TYR A 70 -7.97 -0.54 7.96
C TYR A 70 -8.86 -0.50 6.69
N TRP A 71 -10.12 -0.92 6.79
CA TRP A 71 -11.02 -0.99 5.64
C TRP A 71 -11.31 0.40 5.07
N ASP A 72 -11.70 1.35 5.91
CA ASP A 72 -12.06 2.70 5.47
C ASP A 72 -10.82 3.42 4.88
N GLU A 73 -9.64 3.19 5.45
CA GLU A 73 -8.37 3.72 4.95
C GLU A 73 -7.98 3.12 3.58
N LEU A 74 -8.30 1.84 3.33
CA LEU A 74 -8.15 1.25 2.00
C LEU A 74 -9.11 1.90 1.00
N VAL A 75 -10.36 2.15 1.39
CA VAL A 75 -11.35 2.85 0.54
C VAL A 75 -10.83 4.24 0.18
N ASP A 76 -10.36 5.02 1.16
CA ASP A 76 -9.80 6.35 0.96
C ASP A 76 -8.56 6.34 0.05
N LEU A 77 -7.69 5.32 0.20
CA LEU A 77 -6.51 5.16 -0.67
C LEU A 77 -6.90 4.89 -2.13
N VAL A 78 -7.89 4.02 -2.38
CA VAL A 78 -8.35 3.73 -3.73
C VAL A 78 -9.07 4.95 -4.33
N GLU A 79 -9.87 5.67 -3.53
CA GLU A 79 -10.50 6.93 -3.97
C GLU A 79 -9.45 7.97 -4.37
N LEU A 80 -8.40 8.12 -3.55
CA LEU A 80 -7.29 9.02 -3.85
C LEU A 80 -6.59 8.62 -5.16
N ALA A 81 -6.32 7.33 -5.39
CA ALA A 81 -5.74 6.87 -6.65
C ALA A 81 -6.64 7.23 -7.85
N ASN A 82 -7.95 6.98 -7.73
CA ASN A 82 -8.93 7.32 -8.75
C ASN A 82 -8.99 8.83 -9.06
N GLN A 83 -8.92 9.68 -8.04
CA GLN A 83 -8.88 11.15 -8.22
C GLN A 83 -7.67 11.61 -9.05
N HIS A 84 -6.59 10.84 -9.02
CA HIS A 84 -5.34 11.09 -9.77
C HIS A 84 -5.19 10.21 -11.03
N ASN A 85 -6.25 9.47 -11.44
CA ASN A 85 -6.23 8.52 -12.54
C ASN A 85 -5.14 7.42 -12.44
N LEU A 86 -4.70 7.09 -11.23
CA LEU A 86 -3.69 6.07 -10.97
C LEU A 86 -4.35 4.69 -10.82
N LYS A 87 -3.74 3.67 -11.43
CA LYS A 87 -4.09 2.26 -11.21
C LYS A 87 -3.25 1.65 -10.11
N LEU A 88 -3.90 0.84 -9.29
CA LEU A 88 -3.30 0.14 -8.15
C LEU A 88 -3.34 -1.36 -8.39
N ASN A 89 -2.33 -2.05 -7.89
CA ASN A 89 -2.27 -3.50 -7.85
C ASN A 89 -2.51 -3.91 -6.38
N LEU A 90 -3.75 -4.29 -6.08
CA LEU A 90 -4.30 -4.56 -4.75
C LEU A 90 -4.07 -6.02 -4.35
N MET A 91 -3.07 -6.28 -3.49
CA MET A 91 -2.64 -7.65 -3.15
C MET A 91 -3.29 -8.11 -1.85
N PHE A 92 -4.36 -8.90 -1.96
CA PHE A 92 -5.16 -9.39 -0.84
C PHE A 92 -4.66 -10.72 -0.26
N ASN A 93 -4.71 -10.83 1.06
CA ASN A 93 -4.54 -12.10 1.77
C ASN A 93 -5.93 -12.70 2.13
N PRO A 94 -6.02 -13.97 2.59
CA PRO A 94 -7.31 -14.61 2.85
C PRO A 94 -8.14 -13.97 3.98
N GLN A 95 -7.53 -13.28 4.93
CA GLN A 95 -8.25 -12.54 5.99
C GLN A 95 -9.03 -11.38 5.39
N TRP A 96 -8.41 -10.61 4.49
CA TRP A 96 -9.13 -9.56 3.75
C TRP A 96 -10.21 -10.15 2.84
N GLY A 97 -9.90 -11.24 2.14
CA GLY A 97 -10.90 -11.94 1.32
C GLY A 97 -12.13 -12.36 2.14
N THR A 98 -11.91 -12.94 3.32
CA THR A 98 -12.99 -13.31 4.25
C THR A 98 -13.79 -12.09 4.68
N TYR A 99 -13.11 -11.01 5.14
CA TYR A 99 -13.76 -9.78 5.58
C TYR A 99 -14.62 -9.10 4.50
N ILE A 100 -14.15 -9.11 3.25
CA ILE A 100 -14.87 -8.56 2.10
C ILE A 100 -16.12 -9.41 1.80
N LEU A 101 -16.00 -10.74 1.85
CA LEU A 101 -17.09 -11.66 1.51
C LEU A 101 -18.20 -11.72 2.57
N GLU A 102 -17.97 -11.20 3.78
CA GLU A 102 -18.99 -11.10 4.83
C GLU A 102 -20.11 -10.12 4.48
N GLU A 103 -19.83 -9.11 3.65
CA GLU A 103 -20.78 -8.05 3.29
C GLU A 103 -20.82 -7.80 1.79
N GLU A 104 -22.02 -7.95 1.19
CA GLU A 104 -22.22 -7.77 -0.25
C GLU A 104 -21.81 -6.37 -0.75
N GLU A 105 -21.95 -5.34 0.09
CA GLU A 105 -21.53 -3.98 -0.23
C GLU A 105 -20.01 -3.88 -0.44
N ARG A 106 -19.21 -4.52 0.41
CA ARG A 106 -17.74 -4.56 0.27
C ARG A 106 -17.32 -5.31 -0.98
N LEU A 107 -17.94 -6.45 -1.25
CA LEU A 107 -17.66 -7.24 -2.45
C LEU A 107 -17.99 -6.45 -3.73
N ASN A 108 -19.12 -5.73 -3.74
CA ASN A 108 -19.49 -4.90 -4.87
C ASN A 108 -18.49 -3.74 -5.08
N LEU A 109 -18.03 -3.12 -4.00
CA LEU A 109 -17.04 -2.05 -4.07
C LEU A 109 -15.68 -2.55 -4.62
N VAL A 110 -15.20 -3.72 -4.19
CA VAL A 110 -13.96 -4.31 -4.72
C VAL A 110 -14.07 -4.62 -6.22
N ARG A 111 -15.25 -5.06 -6.68
CA ARG A 111 -15.51 -5.29 -8.11
C ARG A 111 -15.66 -4.00 -8.91
N GLU A 112 -16.13 -2.93 -8.27
CA GLU A 112 -16.10 -1.59 -8.85
C GLU A 112 -14.64 -1.14 -9.07
N TRP A 113 -13.76 -1.34 -8.09
CA TRP A 113 -12.33 -1.08 -8.24
C TRP A 113 -11.70 -1.88 -9.39
N GLU A 114 -12.03 -3.16 -9.52
CA GLU A 114 -11.62 -3.97 -10.68
C GLU A 114 -12.13 -3.36 -12.01
N SER A 115 -13.39 -2.91 -12.05
CA SER A 115 -13.97 -2.29 -13.24
C SER A 115 -13.38 -0.92 -13.58
N ASP A 116 -12.86 -0.21 -12.58
CA ASP A 116 -12.11 1.03 -12.73
C ASP A 116 -10.67 0.79 -13.18
N GLY A 117 -10.24 -0.48 -13.31
CA GLY A 117 -8.93 -0.87 -13.83
C GLY A 117 -7.86 -1.12 -12.75
N HIS A 118 -8.25 -1.19 -11.47
CA HIS A 118 -7.34 -1.73 -10.45
C HIS A 118 -7.20 -3.24 -10.61
N VAL A 119 -6.04 -3.79 -10.26
CA VAL A 119 -5.80 -5.23 -10.31
C VAL A 119 -6.01 -5.84 -8.94
N LEU A 120 -6.72 -6.96 -8.88
CA LEU A 120 -6.86 -7.78 -7.68
C LEU A 120 -5.84 -8.93 -7.73
N GLY A 121 -4.98 -9.02 -6.74
CA GLY A 121 -3.94 -10.03 -6.63
C GLY A 121 -3.86 -10.66 -5.24
N VAL A 122 -2.87 -11.55 -5.07
CA VAL A 122 -2.64 -12.28 -3.83
C VAL A 122 -1.44 -11.72 -3.09
N HIS A 123 -1.57 -11.54 -1.78
CA HIS A 123 -0.47 -11.34 -0.85
C HIS A 123 -0.44 -12.51 0.14
N HIS A 124 0.55 -13.41 -0.01
CA HIS A 124 0.69 -14.60 0.83
C HIS A 124 1.86 -14.47 1.79
N HIS A 125 1.57 -14.54 3.07
CA HIS A 125 2.56 -14.82 4.10
C HIS A 125 2.53 -16.31 4.36
N GLY A 126 3.61 -17.03 4.05
CA GLY A 126 3.80 -18.43 4.39
C GLY A 126 4.25 -18.67 5.84
N PRO A 127 4.42 -19.94 6.25
CA PRO A 127 4.69 -20.31 7.64
C PRO A 127 6.02 -19.81 8.24
N GLN A 128 6.92 -19.37 7.37
CA GLN A 128 8.24 -18.83 7.70
C GLN A 128 8.14 -17.36 8.14
N MET A 129 7.01 -16.70 7.87
CA MET A 129 6.70 -15.33 8.26
C MET A 129 6.05 -15.29 9.66
N GLY A 130 6.42 -14.30 10.47
CA GLY A 130 5.82 -14.12 11.81
C GLY A 130 4.30 -13.93 11.77
N ALA A 131 3.83 -13.21 10.74
CA ALA A 131 2.43 -12.95 10.41
C ALA A 131 1.90 -13.96 9.37
N TRP A 132 2.21 -15.26 9.53
CA TRP A 132 1.66 -16.33 8.70
C TRP A 132 0.12 -16.27 8.65
N ASN A 133 -0.44 -16.25 7.45
CA ASN A 133 -1.89 -16.16 7.22
C ASN A 133 -2.64 -17.50 7.37
N GLY A 134 -1.93 -18.58 7.72
CA GLY A 134 -2.50 -19.88 8.10
C GLY A 134 -2.61 -20.90 6.97
N TYR A 135 -2.29 -20.54 5.73
CA TYR A 135 -2.39 -21.46 4.59
C TYR A 135 -1.00 -21.87 4.11
N THR A 136 -0.82 -23.14 3.73
CA THR A 136 0.42 -23.64 3.14
C THR A 136 0.23 -25.06 2.59
N ASN A 137 1.02 -25.43 1.57
CA ASN A 137 1.13 -26.83 1.11
C ASN A 137 2.30 -27.57 1.77
N GLN A 138 3.06 -26.91 2.65
CA GLN A 138 4.19 -27.50 3.34
C GLN A 138 3.74 -28.49 4.44
N GLU A 139 3.95 -29.80 4.22
CA GLU A 139 3.45 -30.88 5.09
C GLU A 139 3.87 -30.77 6.56
N ASN A 140 5.02 -30.14 6.85
CA ASN A 140 5.53 -29.98 8.21
C ASN A 140 4.70 -29.01 9.07
N TYR A 141 3.80 -28.23 8.47
CA TYR A 141 2.98 -27.25 9.18
C TYR A 141 1.54 -27.69 9.45
N ILE A 142 1.08 -28.85 8.95
CA ILE A 142 -0.32 -29.30 9.09
C ILE A 142 -0.78 -29.53 10.55
N TYR A 143 0.17 -29.68 11.47
CA TYR A 143 -0.10 -29.83 12.91
C TYR A 143 0.15 -28.54 13.71
N ASN A 144 0.54 -27.46 13.04
CA ASN A 144 0.70 -26.16 13.67
C ASN A 144 -0.69 -25.60 14.05
N SER A 145 -0.81 -24.98 15.21
CA SER A 145 -2.07 -24.40 15.68
C SER A 145 -2.57 -23.23 14.81
N LYS A 146 -1.70 -22.62 14.00
CA LYS A 146 -2.05 -21.57 13.04
C LYS A 146 -2.50 -22.12 11.68
N TYR A 147 -2.39 -23.43 11.43
CA TYR A 147 -2.77 -24.04 10.15
C TYR A 147 -4.29 -24.02 9.94
N LEU A 148 -4.74 -23.40 8.85
CA LEU A 148 -6.15 -23.29 8.45
C LEU A 148 -6.47 -24.11 7.20
N GLY A 149 -5.48 -24.38 6.35
CA GLY A 149 -5.70 -25.14 5.12
C GLY A 149 -4.52 -25.08 4.14
N THR A 150 -4.78 -25.60 2.95
CA THR A 150 -3.86 -25.61 1.81
C THR A 150 -3.93 -24.31 1.02
N ILE A 151 -3.05 -24.13 0.04
CA ILE A 151 -3.15 -23.00 -0.90
C ILE A 151 -4.42 -23.07 -1.76
N GLU A 152 -4.92 -24.28 -2.05
CA GLU A 152 -6.20 -24.44 -2.74
C GLU A 152 -7.35 -23.87 -1.90
N ASP A 153 -7.33 -24.11 -0.58
CA ASP A 153 -8.33 -23.54 0.34
C ASP A 153 -8.24 -22.00 0.39
N MET A 154 -7.02 -21.45 0.43
CA MET A 154 -6.79 -20.00 0.37
C MET A 154 -7.35 -19.39 -0.92
N MET A 155 -7.01 -19.98 -2.07
CA MET A 155 -7.47 -19.51 -3.37
C MET A 155 -8.98 -19.66 -3.52
N GLY A 156 -9.58 -20.67 -2.89
CA GLY A 156 -11.04 -20.82 -2.82
C GLY A 156 -11.74 -19.61 -2.21
N ILE A 157 -11.09 -18.88 -1.30
CA ILE A 157 -11.58 -17.61 -0.74
C ILE A 157 -11.30 -16.48 -1.73
N LEU A 158 -10.05 -16.30 -2.12
CA LEU A 158 -9.60 -15.12 -2.88
C LEU A 158 -10.18 -15.05 -4.30
N ASN A 159 -10.37 -16.19 -4.96
CA ASN A 159 -10.97 -16.25 -6.30
C ASN A 159 -12.46 -15.86 -6.33
N GLN A 160 -13.11 -15.66 -5.18
CA GLN A 160 -14.49 -15.14 -5.14
C GLN A 160 -14.57 -13.62 -5.31
N LEU A 161 -13.45 -12.91 -5.10
CA LEU A 161 -13.39 -11.45 -5.20
C LEU A 161 -13.55 -10.96 -6.65
N PRO A 162 -12.64 -11.30 -7.59
CA PRO A 162 -12.73 -10.82 -8.96
C PRO A 162 -13.97 -11.35 -9.68
N VAL A 163 -14.53 -10.55 -10.59
CA VAL A 163 -15.67 -10.97 -11.44
C VAL A 163 -15.30 -12.16 -12.33
N SER A 164 -14.04 -12.26 -12.74
CA SER A 164 -13.50 -13.37 -13.54
C SER A 164 -13.53 -14.72 -12.80
N GLY A 165 -13.59 -14.68 -11.46
CA GLY A 165 -13.42 -15.86 -10.61
C GLY A 165 -11.97 -16.32 -10.48
N GLN A 166 -10.98 -15.51 -10.87
CA GLN A 166 -9.58 -15.89 -10.81
C GLN A 166 -8.65 -14.68 -10.59
N MET A 167 -7.78 -14.79 -9.58
CA MET A 167 -6.60 -13.94 -9.45
C MET A 167 -5.42 -14.53 -10.24
N LEU A 168 -4.62 -13.67 -10.88
CA LEU A 168 -3.55 -14.06 -11.80
C LEU A 168 -2.17 -13.51 -11.41
N VAL A 169 -2.09 -12.68 -10.38
CA VAL A 169 -0.88 -12.02 -9.91
C VAL A 169 -0.74 -12.21 -8.41
N GLY A 170 0.49 -12.42 -7.94
CA GLY A 170 0.75 -12.63 -6.53
C GLY A 170 2.11 -12.12 -6.05
N VAL A 171 2.15 -11.87 -4.75
CA VAL A 171 3.33 -11.66 -3.93
C VAL A 171 3.32 -12.75 -2.88
N ILE A 172 4.30 -13.65 -2.95
CA ILE A 172 4.46 -14.76 -2.01
C ILE A 172 5.75 -14.50 -1.23
N SER A 173 5.67 -14.52 0.10
CA SER A 173 6.72 -14.09 1.03
C SER A 173 8.17 -14.38 0.62
N ASN A 174 8.76 -15.47 1.11
CA ASN A 174 10.18 -15.78 0.86
C ASN A 174 10.32 -16.90 -0.16
N ASP A 175 11.55 -17.14 -0.61
CA ASP A 175 11.85 -18.15 -1.63
C ASP A 175 11.50 -19.57 -1.21
N ASP A 176 11.58 -19.89 0.09
CA ASP A 176 11.16 -21.21 0.58
C ASP A 176 9.65 -21.36 0.39
N ASP A 177 8.85 -20.35 0.77
CA ASP A 177 7.40 -20.36 0.60
C ASP A 177 6.99 -20.43 -0.87
N LYS A 178 7.63 -19.65 -1.76
CA LYS A 178 7.34 -19.66 -3.22
C LYS A 178 7.45 -21.05 -3.84
N ASN A 179 8.31 -21.92 -3.32
CA ASN A 179 8.48 -23.26 -3.88
C ASN A 179 7.35 -24.24 -3.56
N TYR A 180 6.49 -23.93 -2.58
CA TYR A 180 5.37 -24.79 -2.18
C TYR A 180 4.01 -24.08 -2.29
N ASP A 181 4.02 -22.78 -2.06
CA ASP A 181 2.82 -22.00 -1.77
C ASP A 181 2.39 -21.09 -2.93
N PHE A 182 3.15 -21.04 -4.03
CA PHE A 182 2.73 -20.29 -5.22
C PHE A 182 1.50 -20.97 -5.85
N PRO A 183 0.35 -20.27 -5.98
CA PRO A 183 -0.87 -20.88 -6.51
C PRO A 183 -0.79 -21.20 -8.00
N GLU A 184 -1.61 -22.16 -8.45
CA GLU A 184 -1.65 -22.54 -9.86
C GLU A 184 -2.26 -21.47 -10.78
N ASN A 185 -1.76 -21.43 -12.02
CA ASN A 185 -2.26 -20.58 -13.13
C ASN A 185 -2.00 -19.08 -12.95
N PHE A 186 -1.06 -18.71 -12.08
CA PHE A 186 -0.59 -17.33 -12.00
C PHE A 186 0.27 -17.02 -13.22
N ILE A 187 0.30 -15.74 -13.60
CA ILE A 187 1.08 -15.23 -14.72
C ILE A 187 2.22 -14.36 -14.21
N TYR A 188 1.95 -13.56 -13.17
CA TYR A 188 2.89 -12.56 -12.66
C TYR A 188 3.24 -12.83 -11.19
N SER A 189 4.52 -12.66 -10.88
CA SER A 189 5.04 -12.52 -9.52
C SER A 189 5.54 -11.10 -9.34
N LEU A 190 4.97 -10.38 -8.38
CA LEU A 190 5.51 -9.09 -7.96
C LEU A 190 6.28 -9.35 -6.67
N ASP A 191 7.57 -9.02 -6.64
CA ASP A 191 8.45 -9.39 -5.53
C ASP A 191 9.52 -8.33 -5.31
N GLY A 192 10.26 -8.39 -4.21
CA GLY A 192 11.32 -7.44 -3.89
C GLY A 192 11.14 -6.78 -2.53
N GLY A 193 11.69 -5.57 -2.37
CA GLY A 193 11.69 -4.84 -1.10
C GLY A 193 12.82 -5.26 -0.16
N ILE A 194 13.85 -5.96 -0.67
CA ILE A 194 15.07 -6.31 0.08
C ILE A 194 16.20 -5.32 -0.25
N ASN A 195 16.24 -4.79 -1.48
CA ASN A 195 17.20 -3.77 -1.93
C ASN A 195 16.45 -2.52 -2.43
N SER A 196 16.52 -1.41 -1.70
CA SER A 196 15.66 -0.24 -1.93
C SER A 196 15.72 0.31 -3.37
N PHE A 197 16.90 0.69 -3.88
CA PHE A 197 17.00 1.28 -5.22
C PHE A 197 17.13 0.25 -6.34
N GLU A 198 17.75 -0.91 -6.07
CA GLU A 198 17.92 -1.95 -7.10
C GLU A 198 16.59 -2.63 -7.45
N ASP A 199 15.68 -2.77 -6.49
CA ASP A 199 14.35 -3.37 -6.73
C ASP A 199 13.36 -2.36 -7.33
N LEU A 200 13.68 -1.05 -7.34
CA LEU A 200 12.79 0.00 -7.83
C LEU A 200 12.60 -0.07 -9.35
N MET A 201 13.59 -0.57 -10.09
CA MET A 201 13.53 -0.70 -11.55
C MET A 201 13.87 -2.11 -11.99
N SER A 202 12.94 -2.81 -12.63
CA SER A 202 13.18 -4.13 -13.21
C SER A 202 12.82 -4.19 -14.69
N THR A 203 13.50 -5.08 -15.41
CA THR A 203 12.97 -5.62 -16.66
C THR A 203 12.11 -6.82 -16.29
N PRO A 204 10.88 -6.96 -16.81
CA PRO A 204 10.10 -8.17 -16.60
C PRO A 204 10.86 -9.41 -17.11
N GLU A 205 11.12 -10.36 -16.23
CA GLU A 205 11.95 -11.52 -16.54
C GLU A 205 11.23 -12.84 -16.24
N PRO A 206 11.44 -13.89 -17.04
CA PRO A 206 10.88 -15.21 -16.75
C PRO A 206 11.48 -15.78 -15.46
N CYS A 207 10.64 -16.32 -14.60
CA CYS A 207 11.01 -17.01 -13.38
C CYS A 207 10.18 -18.28 -13.19
N THR A 208 10.61 -19.16 -12.28
CA THR A 208 9.89 -20.42 -12.01
C THR A 208 9.68 -20.59 -10.51
N TYR A 209 8.42 -20.68 -10.08
CA TYR A 209 8.03 -20.98 -8.70
C TYR A 209 7.02 -22.11 -8.68
N ASN A 210 7.14 -23.02 -7.72
CA ASN A 210 6.29 -24.21 -7.59
C ASN A 210 6.09 -24.99 -8.90
N ASN A 211 7.15 -25.10 -9.72
CA ASN A 211 7.16 -25.69 -11.07
C ASN A 211 6.28 -24.99 -12.13
N GLN A 212 6.05 -23.68 -11.97
CA GLN A 212 5.27 -22.86 -12.90
C GLN A 212 6.11 -21.72 -13.43
N ASP A 213 6.02 -21.50 -14.74
CA ASP A 213 6.70 -20.38 -15.39
C ASP A 213 5.85 -19.12 -15.24
N LEU A 214 6.50 -18.06 -14.78
CA LEU A 214 5.92 -16.78 -14.41
C LEU A 214 6.74 -15.65 -15.02
N ILE A 215 6.18 -14.45 -15.04
CA ILE A 215 6.93 -13.21 -15.25
C ILE A 215 7.13 -12.54 -13.90
N CYS A 216 8.38 -12.36 -13.51
CA CYS A 216 8.78 -11.69 -12.28
C CYS A 216 9.07 -10.21 -12.55
N ILE A 217 8.53 -9.35 -11.69
CA ILE A 217 8.78 -7.90 -11.70
C ILE A 217 9.11 -7.48 -10.27
N SER A 218 10.17 -6.70 -10.12
CA SER A 218 10.60 -6.21 -8.82
C SER A 218 9.88 -4.92 -8.40
N HIS A 219 9.83 -4.68 -7.08
CA HIS A 219 9.38 -3.41 -6.53
C HIS A 219 10.16 -2.99 -5.28
N ALA A 220 10.21 -1.68 -5.01
CA ALA A 220 10.82 -1.11 -3.81
C ALA A 220 9.78 -0.59 -2.81
N ILE A 221 10.10 -0.67 -1.51
CA ILE A 221 9.21 -0.16 -0.45
C ILE A 221 9.21 1.37 -0.46
N TYR A 222 8.05 2.02 -0.39
CA TYR A 222 7.92 3.47 -0.23
C TYR A 222 7.24 3.83 1.10
N GLY A 223 7.55 5.01 1.66
CA GLY A 223 6.73 5.66 2.69
C GLY A 223 6.82 5.11 4.12
N THR A 224 7.63 4.08 4.39
CA THR A 224 7.72 3.46 5.74
C THR A 224 8.76 4.08 6.68
N GLY A 225 9.60 5.00 6.17
CA GLY A 225 10.69 5.62 6.96
C GLY A 225 11.78 4.66 7.44
N GLY A 226 11.76 3.40 6.99
CA GLY A 226 12.80 2.39 7.27
C GLY A 226 14.04 2.54 6.39
N GLU A 227 15.14 1.89 6.77
CA GLU A 227 16.43 1.94 6.04
C GLU A 227 16.35 1.42 4.60
N VAL A 228 15.30 0.66 4.26
CA VAL A 228 15.07 0.05 2.94
C VAL A 228 14.00 0.77 2.11
N ALA A 229 13.43 1.87 2.60
CA ALA A 229 12.42 2.61 1.86
C ALA A 229 13.06 3.56 0.85
N VAL A 230 12.54 3.60 -0.38
CA VAL A 230 12.94 4.60 -1.37
C VAL A 230 12.31 5.96 -1.10
N SER A 231 13.00 7.03 -1.50
CA SER A 231 12.51 8.40 -1.42
C SER A 231 11.74 8.81 -2.68
N LEU A 232 11.04 9.95 -2.61
CA LEU A 232 10.36 10.53 -3.78
C LEU A 232 11.38 10.92 -4.87
N GLU A 233 12.55 11.42 -4.47
CA GLU A 233 13.64 11.76 -5.39
C GLU A 233 14.22 10.52 -6.09
N GLU A 234 14.27 9.37 -5.41
CA GLU A 234 14.69 8.11 -6.02
C GLU A 234 13.66 7.59 -7.03
N ILE A 235 12.36 7.72 -6.72
CA ILE A 235 11.27 7.41 -7.65
C ILE A 235 11.33 8.32 -8.89
N GLU A 236 11.50 9.63 -8.72
CA GLU A 236 11.67 10.57 -9.84
C GLU A 236 12.88 10.21 -10.71
N LEU A 237 14.02 9.91 -10.08
CA LEU A 237 15.22 9.48 -10.80
C LEU A 237 14.95 8.21 -11.60
N ALA A 238 14.31 7.20 -10.99
CA ALA A 238 13.98 5.94 -11.64
C ALA A 238 13.07 6.16 -12.87
N LEU A 239 11.98 6.93 -12.71
CA LEU A 239 11.05 7.25 -13.80
C LEU A 239 11.73 7.97 -14.97
N THR A 240 12.76 8.78 -14.69
CA THR A 240 13.53 9.53 -15.69
C THR A 240 14.55 8.67 -16.44
N VAL A 241 15.18 7.71 -15.76
CA VAL A 241 16.30 6.92 -16.32
C VAL A 241 15.89 5.53 -16.83
N ALA A 242 14.73 5.04 -16.43
CA ALA A 242 14.19 3.78 -16.90
C ALA A 242 13.91 3.84 -18.42
N ASN A 243 14.26 2.77 -19.13
CA ASN A 243 13.96 2.63 -20.55
C ASN A 243 12.59 1.97 -20.79
N GLU A 244 12.17 1.89 -22.06
CA GLU A 244 10.84 1.38 -22.46
C GLU A 244 10.56 -0.09 -22.07
N ASP A 245 11.61 -0.90 -21.85
CA ASP A 245 11.49 -2.29 -21.42
C ASP A 245 11.48 -2.43 -19.89
N GLN A 246 11.67 -1.32 -19.15
CA GLN A 246 11.73 -1.33 -17.69
C GLN A 246 10.44 -0.85 -17.04
N VAL A 247 10.18 -1.41 -15.87
CA VAL A 247 9.07 -1.10 -14.99
C VAL A 247 9.64 -0.48 -13.71
N VAL A 248 9.08 0.65 -13.31
CA VAL A 248 9.32 1.25 -11.99
C VAL A 248 8.26 0.69 -11.03
N GLY A 249 8.68 -0.07 -10.03
CA GLY A 249 7.78 -0.72 -9.09
C GLY A 249 7.89 -0.15 -7.68
N ILE A 250 6.79 0.31 -7.10
CA ILE A 250 6.73 0.71 -5.69
C ILE A 250 5.69 -0.10 -4.93
N VAL A 251 5.98 -0.38 -3.66
CA VAL A 251 5.08 -1.08 -2.75
C VAL A 251 4.94 -0.34 -1.43
N PHE A 252 3.74 -0.36 -0.87
CA PHE A 252 3.48 -0.01 0.52
C PHE A 252 2.25 -0.75 1.02
N HIS A 253 2.01 -0.72 2.32
CA HIS A 253 0.91 -1.45 2.94
C HIS A 253 -0.28 -0.53 3.18
N ALA A 254 -1.50 -1.08 3.14
CA ALA A 254 -2.72 -0.31 3.42
C ALA A 254 -2.69 0.35 4.82
N ASN A 255 -2.14 -0.34 5.82
CA ASN A 255 -1.96 0.24 7.15
C ASN A 255 -0.91 1.35 7.21
N ASN A 256 0.09 1.38 6.31
CA ASN A 256 1.02 2.50 6.27
C ASN A 256 0.30 3.78 5.81
N PHE A 257 -0.64 3.67 4.87
CA PHE A 257 -1.51 4.79 4.49
C PHE A 257 -2.41 5.21 5.65
N GLY A 258 -3.06 4.26 6.32
CA GLY A 258 -3.92 4.56 7.46
C GLY A 258 -3.21 5.24 8.63
N ASP A 259 -2.01 4.77 8.97
CA ASP A 259 -1.23 5.32 10.08
C ASP A 259 -0.61 6.70 9.73
N ALA A 260 -0.24 6.92 8.47
CA ALA A 260 0.43 8.13 8.01
C ALA A 260 0.15 8.41 6.52
N PRO A 261 -0.98 9.05 6.17
CA PRO A 261 -1.39 9.19 4.76
C PRO A 261 -0.59 10.23 3.96
N ILE A 262 0.02 11.21 4.64
CA ILE A 262 0.65 12.39 4.01
C ILE A 262 1.69 12.04 2.93
N PRO A 263 2.65 11.10 3.13
CA PRO A 263 3.62 10.75 2.10
C PRO A 263 2.97 10.25 0.81
N TYR A 264 1.87 9.49 0.91
CA TYR A 264 1.18 8.92 -0.25
C TYR A 264 0.37 9.96 -1.00
N VAL A 265 -0.25 10.90 -0.28
CA VAL A 265 -0.89 12.09 -0.89
C VAL A 265 0.14 12.89 -1.69
N ILE A 266 1.30 13.16 -1.09
CA ILE A 266 2.40 13.87 -1.77
C ILE A 266 2.85 13.11 -3.02
N LEU A 267 3.02 11.79 -2.93
CA LEU A 267 3.38 10.95 -4.07
C LEU A 267 2.33 11.07 -5.20
N PHE A 268 1.04 10.93 -4.93
CA PHE A 268 0.01 10.92 -5.97
C PHE A 268 -0.17 12.31 -6.59
N GLU A 269 -0.12 13.38 -5.79
CA GLU A 269 -0.08 14.76 -6.30
C GLU A 269 1.13 15.00 -7.19
N TYR A 270 2.30 14.45 -6.81
CA TYR A 270 3.54 14.57 -7.58
C TYR A 270 3.45 13.86 -8.93
N LEU A 271 3.01 12.60 -8.95
CA LEU A 271 2.82 11.81 -10.17
C LEU A 271 1.84 12.51 -11.12
N ASN A 272 0.71 12.99 -10.60
CA ASN A 272 -0.28 13.72 -11.38
C ASN A 272 0.26 15.06 -11.91
N LYS A 273 1.10 15.77 -11.15
CA LYS A 273 1.76 17.00 -11.63
C LYS A 273 2.70 16.73 -12.81
N LEU A 274 3.31 15.55 -12.85
CA LEU A 274 4.22 15.11 -13.91
C LEU A 274 3.51 14.42 -15.09
N ASP A 275 2.18 14.29 -15.05
CA ASP A 275 1.40 13.54 -16.05
C ASP A 275 1.85 12.06 -16.17
N ILE A 276 2.29 11.48 -15.05
CA ILE A 276 2.71 10.07 -14.97
C ILE A 276 1.51 9.23 -14.59
N GLU A 277 1.14 8.32 -15.48
CA GLU A 277 0.14 7.30 -15.22
C GLU A 277 0.79 6.05 -14.60
N SER A 278 0.12 5.44 -13.63
CA SER A 278 0.45 4.08 -13.20
C SER A 278 -0.40 3.06 -13.95
N VAL A 279 0.18 1.90 -14.20
CA VAL A 279 -0.45 0.84 -14.99
C VAL A 279 -0.90 -0.32 -14.13
N ALA A 280 -1.95 -0.99 -14.58
CA ALA A 280 -2.28 -2.33 -14.12
C ALA A 280 -1.23 -3.31 -14.65
N ILE A 281 -0.82 -4.30 -13.84
CA ILE A 281 0.11 -5.34 -14.30
C ILE A 281 -0.40 -6.09 -15.54
N SER A 282 -1.72 -6.22 -15.68
CA SER A 282 -2.37 -6.85 -16.84
C SER A 282 -2.23 -6.06 -18.16
N ASP A 283 -1.88 -4.78 -18.07
CA ASP A 283 -1.78 -3.88 -19.22
C ASP A 283 -0.33 -3.74 -19.72
N LEU A 284 0.64 -4.32 -19.00
CA LEU A 284 2.02 -4.39 -19.48
C LEU A 284 2.10 -5.27 -20.73
N ASN A 285 2.67 -4.70 -21.78
CA ASN A 285 2.79 -5.32 -23.09
C ASN A 285 4.02 -6.25 -23.15
N ILE A 286 4.02 -7.30 -22.31
CA ILE A 286 5.13 -8.25 -22.10
C ILE A 286 4.86 -9.57 -22.83
#